data_AF-A0A3B8UK85-F1
#
_entry.id   AF-A0A3B8UK85-F1
#
_cell.length_a   1.000
_cell.length_b   1.000
_cell.length_c   1.000
_cell.angle_alpha   90.00
_cell.angle_beta   90.00
_cell.angle_gamma   90.00
#
_symmetry.space_group_name_H-M   'P 1'
#
loop_
_entity.id
_entity.type
_entity.pdbx_description
1 polymer ?
#
loop_
_entity_poly.entity_id
_entity_poly.type
_entity_poly.pdbx_seq_one_letter_code
_entity_poly.pdbx_strand_id
1 'polypeptide(L)'
;MARRPTQRQLFAELAAKFGPEVAEAFMVVVADLKSGVEFQRLVAAIDQGDLNGAMEALHLDRAAFHALEAKINEAFIAGGQAATSSMPASVAVGFRFDPGNQRAAAIIRATAGRLITGLLETEREQARRFIAEGMARGTHPRAVGLDLVGRTSRVTGKREGGLMGLSAPQRAYVATARDELASADPKLLKNYLSRGRRDRRFDRSVTKAIREGRAVDPEIAAKAITAYERRLLQLRGEIIARTEGIPAIRAAKKEAYQQLVDSGRITEAEIERAWHNAGDRRVRDTHDAMGGQKVRGLTLPFQSPSGALMMYPGDASLGAGADEIVACRCDESISIKRAA
;
A
#
# COMPACT_ATOMS: atom_id res chain seq x y z
N MET A 1 -0.55 -3.44 -39.37
CA MET A 1 -1.48 -2.88 -38.37
C MET A 1 -1.10 -3.41 -37.00
N ALA A 2 -0.91 -2.55 -35.99
CA ALA A 2 -0.63 -3.02 -34.64
C ALA A 2 -1.83 -3.82 -34.10
N ARG A 3 -1.60 -5.04 -33.60
CA ARG A 3 -2.64 -5.88 -33.00
C ARG A 3 -3.18 -5.17 -31.76
N ARG A 4 -4.51 -5.06 -31.61
CA ARG A 4 -5.12 -4.50 -30.40
C ARG A 4 -4.60 -5.25 -29.16
N PRO A 5 -4.22 -4.55 -28.09
CA PRO A 5 -3.75 -5.20 -26.87
C PRO A 5 -4.86 -6.08 -26.29
N THR A 6 -4.47 -7.24 -25.75
CA THR A 6 -5.39 -8.10 -25.02
C THR A 6 -5.82 -7.44 -23.71
N GLN A 7 -6.97 -7.83 -23.15
CA GLN A 7 -7.43 -7.33 -21.84
C GLN A 7 -6.35 -7.51 -20.76
N ARG A 8 -5.66 -8.66 -20.75
CA ARG A 8 -4.57 -8.93 -19.80
C ARG A 8 -3.39 -7.95 -19.96
N GLN A 9 -3.01 -7.61 -21.19
CA GLN A 9 -1.94 -6.64 -21.45
C GLN A 9 -2.36 -5.23 -20.99
N LEU A 10 -3.58 -4.80 -21.34
CA LEU A 10 -4.10 -3.49 -20.96
C LEU A 10 -4.14 -3.30 -19.43
N PHE A 11 -4.60 -4.30 -18.69
CA PHE A 11 -4.66 -4.22 -17.23
C PHE A 11 -3.29 -4.38 -16.56
N ALA A 12 -2.35 -5.10 -17.19
CA ALA A 12 -0.96 -5.11 -16.75
C ALA A 12 -0.29 -3.73 -16.92
N GLU A 13 -0.56 -3.04 -18.04
CA GLU A 13 -0.08 -1.66 -18.27
C GLU A 13 -0.67 -0.68 -17.25
N LEU A 14 -1.97 -0.78 -16.97
CA LEU A 14 -2.61 0.05 -15.93
C LEU A 14 -2.00 -0.22 -14.55
N ALA A 15 -1.78 -1.47 -14.18
CA ALA A 15 -1.13 -1.81 -12.91
C ALA A 15 0.31 -1.30 -12.84
N ALA A 16 1.05 -1.35 -13.96
CA ALA A 16 2.41 -0.82 -14.06
C ALA A 16 2.48 0.71 -13.97
N LYS A 17 1.45 1.41 -14.45
CA LYS A 17 1.30 2.87 -14.30
C LYS A 17 0.87 3.26 -12.88
N PHE A 18 -0.30 2.78 -12.45
CA PHE A 18 -0.92 3.24 -11.21
C PHE A 18 -0.28 2.65 -9.95
N GLY A 19 0.43 1.52 -10.04
CA GLY A 19 1.17 0.98 -8.90
C GLY A 19 2.19 2.00 -8.34
N PRO A 20 3.16 2.48 -9.14
CA PRO A 20 4.07 3.54 -8.74
C PRO A 20 3.38 4.86 -8.39
N GLU A 21 2.40 5.32 -9.17
CA GLU A 21 1.74 6.61 -8.90
C GLU A 21 0.96 6.64 -7.57
N VAL A 22 0.26 5.55 -7.22
CA VAL A 22 -0.43 5.44 -5.92
C VAL A 22 0.57 5.34 -4.78
N ALA A 23 1.68 4.61 -4.98
CA ALA A 23 2.75 4.52 -3.99
C ALA A 23 3.39 5.90 -3.74
N GLU A 24 3.64 6.66 -4.79
CA GLU A 24 4.17 8.03 -4.72
C GLU A 24 3.18 8.98 -4.03
N ALA A 25 1.89 8.90 -4.36
CA ALA A 25 0.86 9.68 -3.69
C ALA A 25 0.86 9.43 -2.17
N PHE A 26 0.99 8.17 -1.73
CA PHE A 26 1.15 7.85 -0.31
C PHE A 26 2.42 8.47 0.30
N MET A 27 3.55 8.47 -0.42
CA MET A 27 4.77 9.13 0.04
C MET A 27 4.59 10.64 0.20
N VAL A 28 3.83 11.28 -0.70
CA VAL A 28 3.48 12.70 -0.60
C VAL A 28 2.64 12.96 0.66
N VAL A 29 1.64 12.13 0.95
CA VAL A 29 0.84 12.24 2.19
C VAL A 29 1.75 12.21 3.42
N VAL A 30 2.66 11.24 3.52
CA VAL A 30 3.53 11.12 4.70
C VAL A 30 4.51 12.29 4.80
N ALA A 31 5.00 12.80 3.67
CA ALA A 31 5.84 13.99 3.66
C ALA A 31 5.07 15.24 4.14
N ASP A 32 3.83 15.41 3.69
CA ASP A 32 2.94 16.51 4.06
C ASP A 32 2.61 16.48 5.56
N LEU A 33 2.20 15.31 6.09
CA LEU A 33 1.98 15.09 7.51
C LEU A 33 3.22 15.46 8.34
N LYS A 34 4.41 15.03 7.90
CA LYS A 34 5.67 15.37 8.59
C LYS A 34 5.99 16.87 8.55
N SER A 35 5.70 17.55 7.46
CA SER A 35 5.91 19.01 7.37
C SER A 35 4.90 19.80 8.17
N GLY A 36 3.67 19.30 8.33
CA GLY A 36 2.61 19.93 9.11
C GLY A 36 2.84 19.91 10.62
N VAL A 37 3.76 19.07 11.13
CA VAL A 37 4.01 18.95 12.58
C VAL A 37 4.55 20.26 13.17
N GLU A 38 3.86 20.77 14.18
CA GLU A 38 4.31 21.85 15.05
C GLU A 38 5.39 21.35 16.02
N PHE A 39 6.60 21.15 15.52
CA PHE A 39 7.63 20.41 16.25
C PHE A 39 8.00 20.99 17.61
N GLN A 40 7.99 22.32 17.76
CA GLN A 40 8.28 22.95 19.05
C GLN A 40 7.15 22.70 20.07
N ARG A 41 5.89 22.78 19.63
CA ARG A 41 4.73 22.44 20.45
C ARG A 41 4.72 20.97 20.83
N LEU A 42 5.04 20.08 19.89
CA LEU A 42 5.20 18.64 20.16
C LEU A 42 6.23 18.41 21.27
N VAL A 43 7.42 19.01 21.17
CA VAL A 43 8.49 18.83 22.16
C VAL A 43 8.08 19.40 23.52
N ALA A 44 7.47 20.59 23.56
CA ALA A 44 7.01 21.21 24.80
C ALA A 44 5.92 20.39 25.49
N ALA A 45 4.95 19.86 24.73
CA ALA A 45 3.90 18.99 25.26
C ALA A 45 4.49 17.67 25.80
N ILE A 46 5.50 17.11 25.12
CA ILE A 46 6.20 15.92 25.62
C ILE A 46 6.90 16.19 26.96
N ASP A 47 7.57 17.33 27.06
CA ASP A 47 8.28 17.77 28.29
C ASP A 47 7.31 17.95 29.47
N GLN A 48 6.10 18.44 29.20
CA GLN A 48 5.05 18.67 30.20
C GLN A 48 4.23 17.41 30.54
N GLY A 49 4.51 16.27 29.89
CA GLY A 49 3.69 15.06 30.04
C GLY A 49 2.28 15.18 29.44
N ASP A 50 2.04 16.19 28.60
CA ASP A 50 0.77 16.41 27.92
C ASP A 50 0.70 15.59 26.63
N LEU A 51 0.23 14.34 26.76
CA LEU A 51 0.05 13.45 25.62
C LEU A 51 -0.98 13.96 24.61
N ASN A 52 -2.03 14.66 25.06
CA ASN A 52 -3.06 15.15 24.16
C ASN A 52 -2.53 16.33 23.34
N GLY A 53 -1.87 17.30 23.97
CA GLY A 53 -1.22 18.41 23.27
C GLY A 53 -0.11 17.94 22.31
N ALA A 54 0.61 16.86 22.67
CA ALA A 54 1.58 16.24 21.78
C ALA A 54 0.92 15.65 20.53
N MET A 55 -0.23 14.99 20.67
CA MET A 55 -0.99 14.45 19.54
C MET A 55 -1.63 15.53 18.67
N GLU A 56 -2.13 16.62 19.27
CA GLU A 56 -2.64 17.78 18.52
C GLU A 56 -1.57 18.42 17.65
N ALA A 57 -0.34 18.55 18.16
CA ALA A 57 0.79 19.13 17.42
C ALA A 57 1.20 18.33 16.17
N LEU A 58 0.73 17.08 16.02
CA LEU A 58 0.98 16.26 14.84
C LEU A 58 0.07 16.61 13.66
N HIS A 59 -1.05 17.29 13.88
CA HIS A 59 -2.01 17.67 12.83
C HIS A 59 -2.41 16.50 11.91
N LEU A 60 -2.72 15.34 12.53
CA LEU A 60 -3.15 14.14 11.81
C LEU A 60 -4.57 14.32 11.27
N ASP A 61 -4.67 14.95 10.10
CA ASP A 61 -5.92 15.28 9.43
C ASP A 61 -6.19 14.41 8.19
N ARG A 62 -7.47 14.16 7.90
CA ARG A 62 -7.90 13.39 6.72
C ARG A 62 -7.60 14.13 5.41
N ALA A 63 -7.62 15.45 5.39
CA ALA A 63 -7.39 16.28 4.21
C ALA A 63 -5.98 16.07 3.61
N ALA A 64 -4.99 15.69 4.43
CA ALA A 64 -3.65 15.34 3.95
C ALA A 64 -3.68 14.16 2.94
N PHE A 65 -4.71 13.32 2.96
CA PHE A 65 -4.85 12.15 2.09
C PHE A 65 -5.52 12.43 0.74
N HIS A 66 -5.92 13.68 0.46
CA HIS A 66 -6.63 14.04 -0.78
C HIS A 66 -5.88 13.60 -2.04
N ALA A 67 -4.55 13.76 -2.09
CA ALA A 67 -3.76 13.35 -3.25
C ALA A 67 -3.79 11.83 -3.49
N LEU A 68 -3.79 11.03 -2.41
CA LEU A 68 -3.91 9.57 -2.48
C LEU A 68 -5.31 9.16 -2.93
N GLU A 69 -6.36 9.78 -2.38
CA GLU A 69 -7.75 9.56 -2.78
C GLU A 69 -7.94 9.84 -4.28
N ALA A 70 -7.49 11.00 -4.75
CA ALA A 70 -7.57 11.39 -6.15
C ALA A 70 -6.89 10.36 -7.07
N LYS A 71 -5.74 9.82 -6.67
CA LYS A 71 -5.02 8.82 -7.47
C LYS A 71 -5.69 7.45 -7.50
N ILE A 72 -6.32 7.03 -6.41
CA ILE A 72 -7.16 5.82 -6.40
C ILE A 72 -8.38 6.01 -7.31
N ASN A 73 -9.01 7.19 -7.28
CA ASN A 73 -10.14 7.52 -8.15
C ASN A 73 -9.73 7.51 -9.63
N GLU A 74 -8.58 8.08 -9.98
CA GLU A 74 -8.03 8.05 -11.34
C GLU A 74 -7.80 6.61 -11.82
N ALA A 75 -7.20 5.77 -10.96
CA ALA A 75 -6.96 4.35 -11.27
C ALA A 75 -8.27 3.60 -11.53
N PHE A 76 -9.29 3.83 -10.71
CA PHE A 76 -10.62 3.22 -10.88
C PHE A 76 -11.25 3.64 -12.21
N ILE A 77 -11.29 4.94 -12.51
CA ILE A 77 -11.86 5.47 -13.77
C ILE A 77 -11.14 4.86 -14.98
N ALA A 78 -9.80 4.84 -14.95
CA ALA A 78 -9.00 4.25 -16.01
C ALA A 78 -9.28 2.75 -16.19
N GLY A 79 -9.50 2.00 -15.09
CA GLY A 79 -9.89 0.60 -15.12
C GLY A 79 -11.22 0.35 -15.84
N GLY A 80 -12.25 1.14 -15.55
CA GLY A 80 -13.56 1.01 -16.20
C GLY A 80 -13.53 1.40 -17.69
N GLN A 81 -12.79 2.45 -18.03
CA GLN A 81 -12.55 2.87 -19.43
C GLN A 81 -11.77 1.80 -20.23
N ALA A 82 -10.76 1.21 -19.62
CA ALA A 82 -10.00 0.11 -20.21
C ALA A 82 -10.85 -1.14 -20.39
N ALA A 83 -11.70 -1.48 -19.41
CA ALA A 83 -12.63 -2.59 -19.54
C ALA A 83 -13.55 -2.38 -20.75
N THR A 84 -14.15 -1.20 -20.89
CA THR A 84 -14.99 -0.82 -22.04
C THR A 84 -14.23 -0.94 -23.36
N SER A 85 -13.01 -0.43 -23.43
CA SER A 85 -12.16 -0.52 -24.63
C SER A 85 -11.80 -1.96 -25.02
N SER A 86 -11.83 -2.89 -24.06
CA SER A 86 -11.55 -4.31 -24.30
C SER A 86 -12.76 -5.15 -24.73
N MET A 87 -13.98 -4.58 -24.67
CA MET A 87 -15.21 -5.27 -25.02
C MET A 87 -15.35 -5.45 -26.56
N PRO A 88 -16.08 -6.48 -27.02
CA PRO A 88 -16.43 -6.64 -28.43
C PRO A 88 -17.20 -5.43 -28.98
N ALA A 89 -16.87 -5.01 -30.20
CA ALA A 89 -17.52 -3.86 -30.84
C ALA A 89 -19.05 -4.02 -30.96
N SER A 90 -19.54 -5.25 -31.14
CA SER A 90 -20.97 -5.56 -31.25
C SER A 90 -21.80 -5.13 -30.04
N VAL A 91 -21.19 -5.02 -28.85
CA VAL A 91 -21.86 -4.60 -27.62
C VAL A 91 -21.34 -3.25 -27.10
N ALA A 92 -20.12 -2.87 -27.47
CA ALA A 92 -19.45 -1.67 -26.94
C ALA A 92 -19.78 -0.38 -27.70
N VAL A 93 -20.31 -0.44 -28.93
CA VAL A 93 -20.59 0.78 -29.73
C VAL A 93 -21.58 1.70 -29.00
N GLY A 94 -21.12 2.91 -28.68
CA GLY A 94 -21.90 3.93 -27.95
C GLY A 94 -22.01 3.69 -26.43
N PHE A 95 -21.48 2.58 -25.91
CA PHE A 95 -21.39 2.35 -24.47
C PHE A 95 -20.19 3.11 -23.89
N ARG A 96 -20.37 3.70 -22.72
CA ARG A 96 -19.30 4.36 -21.96
C ARG A 96 -19.43 3.95 -20.51
N PHE A 97 -18.30 3.69 -19.87
CA PHE A 97 -18.24 3.53 -18.44
C PHE A 97 -18.66 4.84 -17.75
N ASP A 98 -19.63 4.76 -16.85
CA ASP A 98 -20.08 5.89 -16.04
C ASP A 98 -19.54 5.77 -14.60
N PRO A 99 -18.48 6.53 -14.25
CA PRO A 99 -17.99 6.56 -12.87
C PRO A 99 -18.95 7.28 -11.92
N GLY A 100 -19.89 8.08 -12.44
CA GLY A 100 -20.93 8.77 -11.66
C GLY A 100 -22.12 7.89 -11.31
N ASN A 101 -22.22 6.69 -11.90
CA ASN A 101 -23.23 5.71 -11.53
C ASN A 101 -23.21 5.44 -10.02
N GLN A 102 -24.39 5.31 -9.40
CA GLN A 102 -24.52 5.17 -7.94
C GLN A 102 -23.66 4.03 -7.36
N ARG A 103 -23.59 2.87 -8.01
CA ARG A 103 -22.73 1.75 -7.57
C ARG A 103 -21.26 2.07 -7.75
N ALA A 104 -20.86 2.54 -8.93
CA ALA A 104 -19.47 2.89 -9.20
C ALA A 104 -18.95 3.91 -8.18
N ALA A 105 -19.71 4.98 -7.94
CA ALA A 105 -19.40 6.00 -6.95
C ALA A 105 -19.34 5.43 -5.52
N ALA A 106 -20.22 4.47 -5.17
CA ALA A 106 -20.18 3.81 -3.88
C ALA A 106 -18.92 2.94 -3.70
N ILE A 107 -18.50 2.19 -4.73
CA ILE A 107 -17.29 1.36 -4.71
C ILE A 107 -16.05 2.24 -4.48
N ILE A 108 -15.93 3.34 -5.24
CA ILE A 108 -14.81 4.28 -5.13
C ILE A 108 -14.74 4.87 -3.71
N ARG A 109 -15.85 5.43 -3.23
CA ARG A 109 -15.92 6.05 -1.89
C ARG A 109 -15.59 5.05 -0.78
N ALA A 110 -16.11 3.82 -0.87
CA ALA A 110 -15.86 2.78 0.13
C ALA A 110 -14.40 2.31 0.13
N THR A 111 -13.77 2.23 -1.06
CA THR A 111 -12.37 1.81 -1.20
C THR A 111 -11.43 2.85 -0.60
N ALA A 112 -11.50 4.09 -1.11
CA ALA A 112 -10.64 5.16 -0.62
C ALA A 112 -10.92 5.52 0.85
N GLY A 113 -12.20 5.61 1.24
CA GLY A 113 -12.59 5.95 2.61
C GLY A 113 -12.10 4.95 3.66
N ARG A 114 -12.19 3.65 3.37
CA ARG A 114 -11.71 2.59 4.27
C ARG A 114 -10.20 2.65 4.44
N LEU A 115 -9.46 2.78 3.33
CA LEU A 115 -8.00 2.91 3.37
C LEU A 115 -7.56 4.11 4.20
N ILE A 116 -8.11 5.29 3.91
CA ILE A 116 -7.71 6.54 4.56
C ILE A 116 -8.02 6.50 6.05
N THR A 117 -9.22 6.05 6.41
CA THR A 117 -9.61 5.89 7.82
C THR A 117 -8.66 4.92 8.52
N GLY A 118 -8.37 3.77 7.91
CA GLY A 118 -7.45 2.78 8.48
C GLY A 118 -6.03 3.31 8.66
N LEU A 119 -5.48 4.03 7.68
CA LEU A 119 -4.15 4.64 7.77
C LEU A 119 -4.07 5.69 8.87
N LEU A 120 -5.09 6.55 8.97
CA LEU A 120 -5.15 7.65 9.93
C LEU A 120 -5.30 7.13 11.37
N GLU A 121 -6.24 6.23 11.61
CA GLU A 121 -6.45 5.65 12.94
C GLU A 121 -5.23 4.84 13.40
N THR A 122 -4.63 4.06 12.50
CA THR A 122 -3.39 3.34 12.81
C THR A 122 -2.26 4.31 13.16
N GLU A 123 -2.07 5.40 12.41
CA GLU A 123 -1.00 6.37 12.73
C GLU A 123 -1.27 7.08 14.06
N ARG A 124 -2.52 7.45 14.36
CA ARG A 124 -2.91 8.05 15.65
C ARG A 124 -2.58 7.13 16.82
N GLU A 125 -2.98 5.86 16.73
CA GLU A 125 -2.71 4.87 17.77
C GLU A 125 -1.20 4.66 17.96
N GLN A 126 -0.47 4.47 16.86
CA GLN A 126 0.97 4.19 16.91
C GLN A 126 1.78 5.40 17.39
N ALA A 127 1.41 6.62 17.01
CA ALA A 127 2.04 7.84 17.49
C ALA A 127 1.77 8.06 18.98
N ARG A 128 0.50 7.90 19.42
CA ARG A 128 0.12 8.03 20.83
C ARG A 128 0.90 7.05 21.71
N ARG A 129 0.94 5.78 21.31
CA ARG A 129 1.69 4.74 22.01
C ARG A 129 3.18 5.07 22.09
N PHE A 130 3.79 5.44 20.96
CA PHE A 130 5.22 5.77 20.91
C PHE A 130 5.59 6.95 21.80
N ILE A 131 4.79 8.03 21.78
CA ILE A 131 5.01 9.21 22.62
C ILE A 131 4.85 8.87 24.10
N ALA A 132 3.77 8.17 24.48
CA ALA A 132 3.51 7.77 25.85
C ALA A 132 4.64 6.88 26.42
N GLU A 133 5.12 5.92 25.63
CA GLU A 133 6.26 5.09 26.01
C GLU A 133 7.56 5.91 26.14
N GLY A 134 7.78 6.91 25.28
CA GLY A 134 8.92 7.81 25.38
C GLY A 134 8.91 8.65 26.65
N MET A 135 7.74 9.20 27.01
CA MET A 135 7.52 9.93 28.27
C MET A 135 7.76 9.03 29.49
N ALA A 136 7.16 7.83 29.50
CA ALA A 136 7.26 6.90 30.62
C ALA A 136 8.71 6.44 30.88
N ARG A 137 9.53 6.33 29.83
CA ARG A 137 10.97 6.00 29.94
C ARG A 137 11.85 7.20 30.33
N GLY A 138 11.30 8.40 30.47
CA GLY A 138 12.09 9.62 30.69
C GLY A 138 13.03 9.95 29.52
N THR A 139 12.68 9.53 28.30
CA THR A 139 13.49 9.84 27.12
C THR A 139 13.41 11.34 26.83
N HIS A 140 14.54 11.97 26.48
CA HIS A 140 14.58 13.41 26.20
C HIS A 140 13.50 13.82 25.18
N PRO A 141 12.62 14.80 25.47
CA PRO A 141 11.45 15.14 24.64
C PRO A 141 11.77 15.38 23.16
N ARG A 142 12.85 16.13 22.89
CA ARG A 142 13.33 16.37 21.51
C ARG A 142 13.70 15.08 20.78
N ALA A 143 14.29 14.09 21.46
CA ALA A 143 14.66 12.82 20.84
C ALA A 143 13.42 12.02 20.46
N VAL A 144 12.42 11.95 21.36
CA VAL A 144 11.11 11.33 21.06
C VAL A 144 10.47 11.97 19.82
N GLY A 145 10.42 13.31 19.77
CA GLY A 145 9.90 14.02 18.61
C GLY A 145 10.65 13.66 17.32
N LEU A 146 11.99 13.72 17.31
CA LEU A 146 12.80 13.43 16.12
C LEU A 146 12.70 11.98 15.66
N ASP A 147 12.59 11.03 16.59
CA ASP A 147 12.45 9.62 16.25
C ASP A 147 11.06 9.28 15.70
N LEU A 148 10.03 10.06 16.07
CA LEU A 148 8.69 9.94 15.47
C LEU A 148 8.65 10.57 14.07
N VAL A 149 9.02 11.84 13.94
CA VAL A 149 8.72 12.62 12.72
C VAL A 149 9.90 12.75 11.75
N GLY A 150 11.09 12.35 12.18
CA GLY A 150 12.32 12.47 11.40
C GLY A 150 13.01 13.83 11.54
N ARG A 151 14.20 13.92 10.95
CA ARG A 151 15.09 15.09 11.01
C ARG A 151 15.02 15.89 9.71
N THR A 152 15.08 17.21 9.79
CA THR A 152 15.12 18.06 8.60
C THR A 152 16.45 17.90 7.87
N SER A 153 16.39 17.50 6.61
CA SER A 153 17.53 17.42 5.72
C SER A 153 17.91 18.83 5.26
N ARG A 154 19.19 19.20 5.43
CA ARG A 154 19.72 20.49 4.96
C ARG A 154 19.74 20.61 3.44
N VAL A 155 19.71 19.48 2.74
CA VAL A 155 19.76 19.43 1.26
C VAL A 155 18.37 19.62 0.68
N THR A 156 17.37 18.91 1.22
CA THR A 156 16.01 18.90 0.66
C THR A 156 15.05 19.85 1.37
N GLY A 157 15.39 20.35 2.56
CA GLY A 157 14.50 21.13 3.43
C GLY A 157 13.36 20.30 4.05
N LYS A 158 13.26 19.00 3.73
CA LYS A 158 12.18 18.11 4.17
C LYS A 158 12.62 17.23 5.34
N ARG A 159 11.66 16.74 6.13
CA ARG A 159 11.94 15.74 7.17
C ARG A 159 12.19 14.38 6.56
N GLU A 160 13.28 13.74 6.98
CA GLU A 160 13.70 12.41 6.55
C GLU A 160 13.82 11.45 7.75
N GLY A 161 13.53 10.18 7.53
CA GLY A 161 13.48 9.15 8.58
C GLY A 161 12.25 9.29 9.48
N GLY A 162 12.37 8.76 10.69
CA GLY A 162 11.30 8.70 11.68
C GLY A 162 10.29 7.58 11.42
N LEU A 163 9.50 7.28 12.45
CA LEU A 163 8.52 6.20 12.45
C LEU A 163 7.18 6.56 11.82
N MET A 164 6.86 7.85 11.68
CA MET A 164 5.59 8.32 11.11
C MET A 164 5.42 7.81 9.67
N GLY A 165 4.25 7.21 9.42
CA GLY A 165 3.88 6.56 8.17
C GLY A 165 4.24 5.07 8.09
N LEU A 166 5.10 4.54 8.98
CA LEU A 166 5.43 3.12 9.03
C LEU A 166 4.35 2.29 9.74
N SER A 167 4.16 1.06 9.28
CA SER A 167 3.29 0.08 9.96
C SER A 167 3.86 -0.38 11.29
N ALA A 168 3.04 -0.92 12.18
CA ALA A 168 3.51 -1.49 13.44
C ALA A 168 4.62 -2.56 13.26
N PRO A 169 4.49 -3.55 12.34
CA PRO A 169 5.60 -4.46 12.03
C PRO A 169 6.88 -3.75 11.56
N GLN A 170 6.75 -2.71 10.72
CA GLN A 170 7.91 -1.97 10.22
C GLN A 170 8.60 -1.16 11.31
N ARG A 171 7.84 -0.58 12.25
CA ARG A 171 8.39 0.09 13.44
C ARG A 171 9.18 -0.90 14.31
N ALA A 172 8.67 -2.11 14.50
CA ALA A 172 9.39 -3.18 15.21
C ALA A 172 10.69 -3.59 14.48
N TYR A 173 10.67 -3.65 13.15
CA TYR A 173 11.89 -3.91 12.36
C TYR A 173 12.94 -2.82 12.56
N VAL A 174 12.53 -1.55 12.62
CA VAL A 174 13.43 -0.42 12.89
C VAL A 174 14.00 -0.51 14.30
N ALA A 175 13.17 -0.79 15.30
CA ALA A 175 13.63 -0.95 16.69
C ALA A 175 14.68 -2.07 16.80
N THR A 176 14.39 -3.25 16.26
CA THR A 176 15.34 -4.38 16.24
C THR A 176 16.64 -4.02 15.52
N ALA A 177 16.56 -3.29 14.40
CA ALA A 177 17.76 -2.86 13.67
C ALA A 177 18.61 -1.86 14.47
N ARG A 178 17.99 -0.99 15.29
CA ARG A 178 18.72 -0.08 16.19
C ARG A 178 19.48 -0.87 17.24
N ASP A 179 18.82 -1.86 17.87
CA ASP A 179 19.43 -2.72 18.89
C ASP A 179 20.59 -3.55 18.30
N GLU A 180 20.43 -4.08 17.09
CA GLU A 180 21.47 -4.82 16.39
C GLU A 180 22.72 -3.96 16.13
N LEU A 181 22.54 -2.73 15.63
CA LEU A 181 23.66 -1.84 15.30
C LEU A 181 24.35 -1.26 16.55
N ALA A 182 23.62 -1.13 17.65
CA ALA A 182 24.17 -0.70 18.94
C ALA A 182 24.95 -1.82 19.67
N SER A 183 24.76 -3.07 19.26
CA SER A 183 25.44 -4.22 19.88
C SER A 183 26.85 -4.42 19.35
N ALA A 184 27.74 -4.92 20.23
CA ALA A 184 29.05 -5.43 19.87
C ALA A 184 29.03 -6.92 19.46
N ASP A 185 27.88 -7.61 19.60
CA ASP A 185 27.76 -9.03 19.24
C ASP A 185 27.81 -9.23 17.71
N PRO A 186 28.80 -9.98 17.19
CA PRO A 186 28.90 -10.29 15.76
C PRO A 186 27.65 -10.96 15.18
N LYS A 187 26.89 -11.74 15.96
CA LYS A 187 25.66 -12.42 15.49
C LYS A 187 24.56 -11.41 15.19
N LEU A 188 24.35 -10.42 16.07
CA LEU A 188 23.36 -9.38 15.88
C LEU A 188 23.70 -8.47 14.70
N LEU A 189 24.97 -8.09 14.56
CA LEU A 189 25.42 -7.31 13.40
C LEU A 189 25.29 -8.09 12.07
N LYS A 190 25.54 -9.41 12.08
CA LYS A 190 25.26 -10.27 10.92
C LYS A 190 23.76 -10.35 10.61
N ASN A 191 22.90 -10.36 11.63
CA ASN A 191 21.45 -10.32 11.44
C ASN A 191 21.02 -9.02 10.74
N TYR A 192 21.57 -7.87 11.13
CA TYR A 192 21.35 -6.61 10.43
C TYR A 192 21.72 -6.69 8.94
N LEU A 193 22.87 -7.32 8.63
CA LEU A 193 23.34 -7.54 7.26
C LEU A 193 22.47 -8.53 6.46
N SER A 194 21.54 -9.25 7.08
CA SER A 194 20.56 -10.08 6.36
C SER A 194 19.37 -9.26 5.83
N ARG A 195 19.12 -8.06 6.38
CA ARG A 195 17.94 -7.24 6.06
C ARG A 195 17.96 -6.77 4.61
N GLY A 196 16.92 -7.11 3.85
CA GLY A 196 16.85 -6.80 2.41
C GLY A 196 16.67 -5.31 2.08
N ARG A 197 16.01 -4.54 2.96
CA ARG A 197 15.77 -3.09 2.76
C ARG A 197 16.84 -2.19 3.39
N ARG A 198 17.91 -2.72 3.99
CA ARG A 198 19.01 -1.89 4.51
C ARG A 198 19.73 -1.15 3.39
N ASP A 199 20.43 -0.07 3.71
CA ASP A 199 21.30 0.61 2.75
C ASP A 199 22.72 0.02 2.77
N ARG A 200 23.07 -0.69 1.69
CA ARG A 200 24.34 -1.41 1.55
C ARG A 200 25.58 -0.52 1.60
N ARG A 201 25.42 0.80 1.44
CA ARG A 201 26.54 1.75 1.59
C ARG A 201 27.16 1.74 2.99
N PHE A 202 26.41 1.30 4.00
CA PHE A 202 26.91 1.19 5.37
C PHE A 202 27.47 -0.20 5.72
N ASP A 203 27.33 -1.20 4.85
CA ASP A 203 27.74 -2.58 5.12
C ASP A 203 29.24 -2.68 5.45
N ARG A 204 30.08 -1.87 4.80
CA ARG A 204 31.53 -1.85 5.09
C ARG A 204 31.81 -1.49 6.56
N SER A 205 31.07 -0.54 7.11
CA SER A 205 31.24 -0.11 8.51
C SER A 205 30.73 -1.16 9.49
N VAL A 206 29.63 -1.85 9.15
CA VAL A 206 29.09 -2.96 9.96
C VAL A 206 30.04 -4.15 9.95
N THR A 207 30.55 -4.55 8.80
CA THR A 207 31.55 -5.63 8.67
C THR A 207 32.85 -5.30 9.40
N LYS A 208 33.28 -4.03 9.37
CA LYS A 208 34.42 -3.55 10.16
C LYS A 208 34.16 -3.74 11.66
N ALA A 209 32.99 -3.32 12.14
CA ALA A 209 32.58 -3.46 13.54
C ALA A 209 32.53 -4.94 13.99
N ILE A 210 32.02 -5.84 13.14
CA ILE A 210 32.04 -7.30 13.38
C ILE A 210 33.47 -7.82 13.58
N ARG A 211 34.38 -7.48 12.67
CA ARG A 211 35.78 -7.92 12.73
C ARG A 211 36.50 -7.39 13.97
N GLU A 212 36.15 -6.18 14.37
CA GLU A 212 36.76 -5.48 15.52
C GLU A 212 36.06 -5.79 16.85
N GLY A 213 34.99 -6.60 16.85
CA GLY A 213 34.27 -6.99 18.08
C GLY A 213 33.67 -5.82 18.84
N ARG A 214 33.19 -4.79 18.14
CA ARG A 214 32.64 -3.56 18.73
C ARG A 214 31.33 -3.15 18.08
N ALA A 215 30.61 -2.24 18.71
CA ALA A 215 29.43 -1.62 18.13
C ALA A 215 29.78 -0.78 16.88
N VAL A 216 28.77 -0.59 16.02
CA VAL A 216 28.88 0.33 14.90
C VAL A 216 28.96 1.75 15.45
N ASP A 217 29.76 2.60 14.79
CA ASP A 217 29.84 4.01 15.16
C ASP A 217 28.42 4.62 15.23
N PRO A 218 28.04 5.30 16.33
CA PRO A 218 26.68 5.78 16.53
C PRO A 218 26.16 6.70 15.42
N GLU A 219 27.02 7.56 14.85
CA GLU A 219 26.61 8.44 13.75
C GLU A 219 26.36 7.65 12.46
N ILE A 220 27.19 6.65 12.18
CA ILE A 220 26.99 5.75 11.05
C ILE A 220 25.71 4.92 11.24
N ALA A 221 25.48 4.39 12.44
CA ALA A 221 24.28 3.63 12.76
C ALA A 221 23.02 4.49 12.57
N ALA A 222 23.01 5.74 13.05
CA ALA A 222 21.89 6.66 12.86
C ALA A 222 21.58 6.95 11.38
N LYS A 223 22.62 7.15 10.54
CA LYS A 223 22.46 7.32 9.08
C LYS A 223 21.92 6.05 8.42
N ALA A 224 22.39 4.89 8.85
CA ALA A 224 21.94 3.59 8.33
C ALA A 224 20.46 3.33 8.65
N ILE A 225 20.04 3.63 9.88
CA ILE A 225 18.66 3.52 10.33
C ILE A 225 17.74 4.50 9.60
N THR A 226 18.14 5.76 9.44
CA THR A 226 17.37 6.76 8.67
C THR A 226 17.14 6.27 7.23
N ALA A 227 18.16 5.69 6.60
CA ALA A 227 18.04 5.12 5.26
C ALA A 227 17.13 3.87 5.23
N TYR A 228 17.17 3.05 6.28
CA TYR A 228 16.32 1.87 6.43
C TYR A 228 14.85 2.25 6.62
N GLU A 229 14.54 3.21 7.48
CA GLU A 229 13.19 3.78 7.69
C GLU A 229 12.60 4.27 6.36
N ARG A 230 13.37 5.05 5.58
CA ARG A 230 12.95 5.53 4.26
C ARG A 230 12.62 4.39 3.29
N ARG A 231 13.45 3.34 3.25
CA ARG A 231 13.23 2.17 2.36
C ARG A 231 12.07 1.29 2.81
N LEU A 232 11.80 1.22 4.12
CA LEU A 232 10.60 0.57 4.65
C LEU A 232 9.33 1.37 4.34
N LEU A 233 9.40 2.70 4.42
CA LEU A 233 8.28 3.57 4.04
C LEU A 233 7.94 3.42 2.55
N GLN A 234 8.96 3.38 1.69
CA GLN A 234 8.79 3.08 0.26
C GLN A 234 8.12 1.72 0.05
N LEU A 235 8.58 0.66 0.74
CA LEU A 235 7.95 -0.66 0.69
C LEU A 235 6.48 -0.60 1.15
N ARG A 236 6.14 0.21 2.16
CA ARG A 236 4.75 0.38 2.59
C ARG A 236 3.89 1.01 1.50
N GLY A 237 4.38 2.06 0.83
CA GLY A 237 3.71 2.65 -0.33
C GLY A 237 3.48 1.62 -1.44
N GLU A 238 4.48 0.80 -1.77
CA GLU A 238 4.35 -0.28 -2.75
C GLU A 238 3.27 -1.31 -2.36
N ILE A 239 3.18 -1.67 -1.08
CA ILE A 239 2.18 -2.63 -0.59
C ILE A 239 0.78 -2.03 -0.59
N ILE A 240 0.62 -0.77 -0.20
CA ILE A 240 -0.67 -0.04 -0.27
C ILE A 240 -1.14 0.01 -1.73
N ALA A 241 -0.27 0.40 -2.66
CA ALA A 241 -0.64 0.46 -4.07
C ALA A 241 -1.11 -0.89 -4.63
N ARG A 242 -0.46 -2.00 -4.23
CA ARG A 242 -0.85 -3.35 -4.67
C ARG A 242 -2.11 -3.88 -3.98
N THR A 243 -2.43 -3.39 -2.79
CA THR A 243 -3.56 -3.88 -1.98
C THR A 243 -4.83 -3.06 -2.21
N GLU A 244 -4.69 -1.78 -2.58
CA GLU A 244 -5.83 -0.86 -2.68
C GLU A 244 -5.96 -0.30 -4.09
N GLY A 245 -4.84 0.15 -4.68
CA GLY A 245 -4.83 0.76 -6.01
C GLY A 245 -5.15 -0.25 -7.13
N ILE A 246 -4.41 -1.37 -7.18
CA ILE A 246 -4.64 -2.38 -8.23
C ILE A 246 -6.03 -3.05 -8.09
N PRO A 247 -6.51 -3.42 -6.88
CA PRO A 247 -7.87 -3.91 -6.74
C PRO A 247 -8.94 -2.90 -7.13
N ALA A 248 -8.74 -1.58 -6.97
CA ALA A 248 -9.67 -0.57 -7.48
C ALA A 248 -9.83 -0.64 -9.01
N ILE A 249 -8.73 -0.87 -9.75
CA ILE A 249 -8.76 -1.06 -11.21
C ILE A 249 -9.58 -2.31 -11.57
N ARG A 250 -9.43 -3.40 -10.81
CA ARG A 250 -10.17 -4.67 -11.03
C ARG A 250 -11.64 -4.55 -10.64
N ALA A 251 -11.95 -3.82 -9.57
CA ALA A 251 -13.31 -3.49 -9.17
C ALA A 251 -14.02 -2.71 -10.29
N ALA A 252 -13.35 -1.70 -10.86
CA ALA A 252 -13.87 -0.94 -11.99
C ALA A 252 -14.06 -1.79 -13.25
N LYS A 253 -13.17 -2.76 -13.50
CA LYS A 253 -13.33 -3.74 -14.58
C LYS A 253 -14.65 -4.49 -14.43
N LYS A 254 -14.90 -5.09 -13.26
CA LYS A 254 -16.14 -5.81 -13.00
C LYS A 254 -17.36 -4.89 -13.09
N GLU A 255 -17.29 -3.69 -12.51
CA GLU A 255 -18.37 -2.70 -12.52
C GLU A 255 -18.71 -2.24 -13.94
N ALA A 256 -17.74 -2.08 -14.84
CA ALA A 256 -18.01 -1.75 -16.24
C ALA A 256 -18.80 -2.84 -16.96
N TYR A 257 -18.51 -4.11 -16.70
CA TYR A 257 -19.32 -5.22 -17.24
C TYR A 257 -20.71 -5.27 -16.59
N GLN A 258 -20.82 -4.93 -15.30
CA GLN A 258 -22.13 -4.83 -14.66
C GLN A 258 -22.99 -3.73 -15.29
N GLN A 259 -22.44 -2.54 -15.52
CA GLN A 259 -23.15 -1.47 -16.22
C GLN A 259 -23.57 -1.86 -17.65
N LEU A 260 -22.75 -2.68 -18.33
CA LEU A 260 -23.11 -3.20 -19.65
C LEU A 260 -24.33 -4.14 -19.57
N VAL A 261 -24.39 -5.02 -18.57
CA VAL A 261 -25.56 -5.87 -18.29
C VAL A 261 -26.78 -5.00 -17.96
N ASP A 262 -26.61 -4.01 -17.07
CA ASP A 262 -27.70 -3.13 -16.63
C ASP A 262 -28.30 -2.32 -17.81
N SER A 263 -27.48 -2.03 -18.83
CA SER A 263 -27.94 -1.37 -20.06
C SER A 263 -28.77 -2.25 -21.00
N GLY A 264 -28.91 -3.55 -20.68
CA GLY A 264 -29.64 -4.52 -21.50
C GLY A 264 -28.91 -4.98 -22.77
N ARG A 265 -27.64 -4.62 -22.94
CA ARG A 265 -26.83 -4.96 -24.13
C ARG A 265 -26.37 -6.42 -24.14
N ILE A 266 -26.26 -7.01 -22.96
CA ILE A 266 -25.96 -8.43 -22.70
C ILE A 266 -26.67 -8.85 -21.41
N THR A 267 -26.74 -10.16 -21.18
CA THR A 267 -27.21 -10.77 -19.95
C THR A 267 -26.05 -11.35 -19.13
N GLU A 268 -26.26 -11.60 -17.83
CA GLU A 268 -25.24 -12.29 -17.01
C GLU A 268 -24.89 -13.68 -17.55
N ALA A 269 -25.83 -14.37 -18.20
CA ALA A 269 -25.61 -15.71 -18.76
C ALA A 269 -24.56 -15.71 -19.89
N GLU A 270 -24.35 -14.57 -20.55
CA GLU A 270 -23.35 -14.40 -21.60
C GLU A 270 -21.95 -14.12 -21.04
N ILE A 271 -21.79 -13.93 -19.72
CA ILE A 271 -20.51 -13.59 -19.12
C ILE A 271 -19.79 -14.86 -18.62
N GLU A 272 -18.53 -15.01 -19.02
CA GLU A 272 -17.59 -15.97 -18.44
C GLU A 272 -16.34 -15.22 -17.96
N ARG A 273 -15.95 -15.47 -16.71
CA ARG A 273 -14.76 -14.90 -16.08
C ARG A 273 -13.74 -16.00 -15.85
N ALA A 274 -12.47 -15.67 -16.02
CA ALA A 274 -11.36 -16.60 -15.75
C ALA A 274 -10.26 -15.93 -14.92
N TRP A 275 -9.81 -16.63 -13.90
CA TRP A 275 -8.72 -16.18 -13.03
C TRP A 275 -7.36 -16.43 -13.67
N HIS A 276 -6.50 -15.42 -13.64
CA HIS A 276 -5.12 -15.48 -14.13
C HIS A 276 -4.17 -15.15 -12.99
N ASN A 277 -3.35 -16.10 -12.57
CA ASN A 277 -2.30 -15.82 -11.63
C ASN A 277 -1.17 -14.99 -12.28
N ALA A 278 -0.23 -14.48 -11.47
CA ALA A 278 0.87 -13.67 -11.98
C ALA A 278 1.92 -14.47 -12.78
N GLY A 279 1.87 -15.81 -12.74
CA GLY A 279 2.76 -16.70 -13.50
C GLY A 279 4.22 -16.69 -13.06
N ASP A 280 4.52 -16.31 -11.81
CA ASP A 280 5.88 -16.33 -11.27
C ASP A 280 5.95 -17.06 -9.92
N ARG A 281 7.17 -17.34 -9.44
CA ARG A 281 7.43 -18.07 -8.17
C ARG A 281 7.06 -17.28 -6.91
N ARG A 282 6.45 -16.11 -7.04
CA ARG A 282 5.99 -15.26 -5.92
C ARG A 282 4.46 -15.20 -5.87
N VAL A 283 3.77 -15.96 -6.70
CA VAL A 283 2.35 -16.23 -6.53
C VAL A 283 2.19 -17.10 -5.29
N ARG A 284 1.20 -16.81 -4.45
CA ARG A 284 0.87 -17.66 -3.30
C ARG A 284 0.22 -18.96 -3.76
N ASP A 285 0.49 -20.06 -3.07
CA ASP A 285 0.04 -21.40 -3.47
C ASP A 285 -1.49 -21.47 -3.67
N THR A 286 -2.27 -20.80 -2.80
CA THR A 286 -3.73 -20.71 -2.93
C THR A 286 -4.16 -20.10 -4.26
N HIS A 287 -3.48 -19.06 -4.74
CA HIS A 287 -3.82 -18.37 -5.98
C HIS A 287 -3.18 -19.01 -7.22
N ASP A 288 -2.09 -19.76 -7.05
CA ASP A 288 -1.51 -20.54 -8.14
C ASP A 288 -2.50 -21.63 -8.58
N ALA A 289 -3.09 -22.33 -7.60
CA ALA A 289 -4.14 -23.33 -7.80
C ALA A 289 -5.44 -22.75 -8.41
N MET A 290 -5.70 -21.46 -8.24
CA MET A 290 -6.83 -20.78 -8.90
C MET A 290 -6.54 -20.43 -10.37
N GLY A 291 -5.31 -20.59 -10.85
CA GLY A 291 -4.93 -20.31 -12.24
C GLY A 291 -5.82 -21.07 -13.23
N GLY A 292 -6.56 -20.34 -14.06
CA GLY A 292 -7.48 -20.93 -15.04
C GLY A 292 -8.86 -21.29 -14.49
N GLN A 293 -9.15 -21.07 -13.21
CA GLN A 293 -10.50 -21.22 -12.64
C GLN A 293 -11.47 -20.32 -13.42
N LYS A 294 -12.62 -20.87 -13.82
CA LYS A 294 -13.67 -20.16 -14.55
C LYS A 294 -14.96 -20.11 -13.77
N VAL A 295 -15.65 -18.98 -13.83
CA VAL A 295 -16.98 -18.78 -13.25
C VAL A 295 -17.89 -18.11 -14.28
N ARG A 296 -19.18 -18.47 -14.27
CA ARG A 296 -20.19 -17.87 -15.14
C ARG A 296 -20.93 -16.73 -14.42
N GLY A 297 -21.26 -15.68 -15.16
CA GLY A 297 -21.92 -14.48 -14.62
C GLY A 297 -20.98 -13.55 -13.86
N LEU A 298 -21.55 -12.47 -13.33
CA LEU A 298 -20.82 -11.46 -12.55
C LEU A 298 -21.00 -11.66 -11.04
N THR A 299 -21.92 -12.53 -10.62
CA THR A 299 -22.33 -12.71 -9.23
C THR A 299 -21.74 -13.95 -8.56
N LEU A 300 -21.35 -14.97 -9.35
CA LEU A 300 -20.67 -16.14 -8.82
C LEU A 300 -19.21 -15.79 -8.44
N PRO A 301 -18.78 -16.00 -7.18
CA PRO A 301 -17.42 -15.71 -6.75
C PRO A 301 -16.44 -16.79 -7.24
N PHE A 302 -15.16 -16.41 -7.33
CA PHE A 302 -14.08 -17.39 -7.30
C PHE A 302 -13.91 -17.92 -5.88
N GLN A 303 -13.49 -19.18 -5.76
CA GLN A 303 -13.19 -19.81 -4.47
C GLN A 303 -11.74 -20.27 -4.45
N SER A 304 -10.98 -19.82 -3.45
CA SER A 304 -9.60 -20.28 -3.23
C SER A 304 -9.57 -21.59 -2.44
N PRO A 305 -8.44 -22.34 -2.47
CA PRO A 305 -8.27 -23.54 -1.67
C PRO A 305 -8.38 -23.33 -0.15
N SER A 306 -8.23 -22.10 0.36
CA SER A 306 -8.45 -21.78 1.78
C SER A 306 -9.94 -21.68 2.15
N GLY A 307 -10.83 -21.71 1.14
CA GLY A 307 -12.27 -21.48 1.30
C GLY A 307 -12.68 -20.03 1.11
N ALA A 308 -11.74 -19.10 0.93
CA ALA A 308 -12.05 -17.69 0.72
C ALA A 308 -12.81 -17.48 -0.61
N LEU A 309 -13.83 -16.61 -0.56
CA LEU A 309 -14.62 -16.20 -1.72
C LEU A 309 -14.19 -14.81 -2.17
N MET A 310 -14.03 -14.62 -3.48
CA MET A 310 -13.57 -13.35 -4.06
C MET A 310 -14.33 -13.02 -5.35
N MET A 311 -14.84 -11.80 -5.44
CA MET A 311 -15.49 -11.30 -6.65
C MET A 311 -14.51 -10.84 -7.73
N TYR A 312 -13.22 -10.72 -7.44
CA TYR A 312 -12.11 -10.50 -8.38
C TYR A 312 -10.80 -10.59 -7.59
N PRO A 313 -9.62 -10.67 -8.25
CA PRO A 313 -8.37 -10.74 -7.51
C PRO A 313 -8.10 -9.55 -6.58
N GLY A 314 -7.90 -9.83 -5.30
CA GLY A 314 -7.72 -8.80 -4.26
C GLY A 314 -9.03 -8.19 -3.77
N ASP A 315 -10.18 -8.78 -4.10
CA ASP A 315 -11.47 -8.43 -3.52
C ASP A 315 -11.59 -8.94 -2.07
N ALA A 316 -12.12 -8.10 -1.19
CA ALA A 316 -12.42 -8.43 0.20
C ALA A 316 -13.93 -8.35 0.51
N SER A 317 -14.79 -8.11 -0.49
CA SER A 317 -16.23 -7.88 -0.30
C SER A 317 -16.97 -9.07 0.33
N LEU A 318 -16.43 -10.29 0.16
CA LEU A 318 -16.98 -11.52 0.72
C LEU A 318 -16.15 -12.08 1.90
N GLY A 319 -15.32 -11.24 2.52
CA GLY A 319 -14.59 -11.60 3.74
C GLY A 319 -13.25 -12.33 3.53
N ALA A 320 -12.68 -12.28 2.33
CA ALA A 320 -11.34 -12.82 2.08
C ALA A 320 -10.27 -12.14 2.98
N GLY A 321 -9.44 -12.96 3.62
CA GLY A 321 -8.43 -12.54 4.57
C GLY A 321 -7.21 -11.86 3.94
N ALA A 322 -6.36 -11.27 4.79
CA ALA A 322 -5.15 -10.58 4.38
C ALA A 322 -4.18 -11.49 3.60
N ASP A 323 -4.14 -12.77 3.92
CA ASP A 323 -3.38 -13.81 3.25
C ASP A 323 -3.74 -13.97 1.76
N GLU A 324 -4.99 -13.69 1.40
CA GLU A 324 -5.48 -13.78 0.01
C GLU A 324 -5.39 -12.44 -0.73
N ILE A 325 -5.61 -11.31 -0.05
CA ILE A 325 -5.77 -10.01 -0.73
C ILE A 325 -4.51 -9.14 -0.75
N VAL A 326 -3.69 -9.17 0.31
CA VAL A 326 -2.56 -8.23 0.46
C VAL A 326 -1.53 -8.47 -0.62
N ALA A 327 -1.16 -7.39 -1.32
CA ALA A 327 -0.20 -7.39 -2.42
C ALA A 327 -0.54 -8.38 -3.58
N CYS A 328 -1.83 -8.69 -3.79
CA CYS A 328 -2.27 -9.58 -4.86
C CYS A 328 -1.96 -9.03 -6.27
N ARG A 329 -1.22 -9.80 -7.06
CA ARG A 329 -0.81 -9.47 -8.46
C ARG A 329 -1.57 -10.24 -9.53
N CYS A 330 -2.53 -11.08 -9.15
CA CYS A 330 -3.34 -11.85 -10.10
C CYS A 330 -4.26 -10.92 -10.89
N ASP A 331 -4.84 -11.36 -12.00
CA ASP A 331 -5.86 -10.61 -12.74
C ASP A 331 -6.99 -11.56 -13.15
N GLU A 332 -8.08 -11.01 -13.65
CA GLU A 332 -9.13 -11.80 -14.30
C GLU A 332 -9.34 -11.34 -15.74
N SER A 333 -9.75 -12.28 -16.58
CA SER A 333 -10.36 -11.94 -17.87
C SER A 333 -11.87 -12.07 -17.76
N ILE A 334 -12.61 -11.07 -18.25
CA ILE A 334 -14.06 -11.13 -18.40
C ILE A 334 -14.34 -11.20 -19.90
N SER A 335 -15.10 -12.21 -20.32
CA SER A 335 -15.42 -12.48 -21.72
C SER A 335 -16.92 -12.61 -21.93
N ILE A 336 -17.39 -12.18 -23.10
CA ILE A 336 -18.79 -12.30 -23.52
C ILE A 336 -18.86 -13.48 -24.49
N LYS A 337 -19.56 -14.53 -24.10
CA LYS A 337 -19.85 -15.71 -24.89
C LYS A 337 -21.26 -15.53 -25.47
N ARG A 338 -21.43 -15.77 -26.77
CA ARG A 338 -22.79 -15.88 -27.32
C ARG A 338 -23.50 -17.03 -26.60
N ALA A 339 -24.72 -16.79 -26.12
CA ALA A 339 -25.61 -17.86 -25.72
C ALA A 339 -25.74 -18.83 -26.91
N ALA A 340 -25.52 -20.12 -26.66
CA ALA A 340 -25.83 -21.18 -27.62
C ALA A 340 -27.35 -21.34 -27.72
#